data_AF-A0A317Z2A6-F1
#
_entry.id   AF-A0A317Z2A6-F1
#
_cell.length_a   1.000
_cell.length_b   1.000
_cell.length_c   1.000
_cell.angle_alpha   90.00
_cell.angle_beta   90.00
_cell.angle_gamma   90.00
#
_symmetry.space_group_name_H-M   'P 1'
#
loop_
_entity.id
_entity.type
_entity.pdbx_description
1 polymer ?
#
loop_
_entity_poly.entity_id
_entity_poly.type
_entity_poly.pdbx_seq_one_letter_code
_entity_poly.pdbx_strand_id
1 'polypeptide(L)'
;PSTVNREFYKRYQLSPEAATDYFYQLSHLNHYIKEEAIAKNIVYHVPTAYGDFEITINLSKPEKDAKQIEREKNAPESFYPKCAI
;
A
#
# COMPACT_ATOMS: atom_id res chain seq x y z
N PRO A 1 -14.12 6.64 -15.52
CA PRO A 1 -12.69 7.04 -15.68
C PRO A 1 -12.46 8.27 -16.58
N SER A 2 -13.31 8.53 -17.57
CA SER A 2 -13.13 9.63 -18.56
C SER A 2 -13.02 11.03 -17.92
N THR A 3 -13.80 11.32 -16.89
CA THR A 3 -13.74 12.60 -16.17
C THR A 3 -12.38 12.83 -15.50
N VAL A 4 -11.84 11.82 -14.82
CA VAL A 4 -10.54 11.90 -14.14
C VAL A 4 -9.42 12.12 -15.16
N ASN A 5 -9.44 11.38 -16.28
CA ASN A 5 -8.45 11.52 -17.35
C ASN A 5 -8.50 12.92 -17.97
N ARG A 6 -9.69 13.42 -18.28
CA ARG A 6 -9.87 14.77 -18.83
C ARG A 6 -9.31 15.84 -17.89
N GLU A 7 -9.60 15.70 -16.60
CA GLU A 7 -9.23 16.67 -15.57
C GLU A 7 -7.72 16.63 -15.25
N PHE A 8 -7.11 15.44 -15.36
CA PHE A 8 -5.66 15.25 -15.32
C PHE A 8 -4.96 15.92 -16.50
N TYR A 9 -5.37 15.60 -17.74
CA TYR A 9 -4.73 16.19 -18.93
C TYR A 9 -4.91 17.70 -19.01
N LYS A 10 -6.06 18.23 -18.56
CA LYS A 10 -6.27 19.68 -18.44
C LYS A 10 -5.25 20.34 -17.50
N ARG A 11 -4.94 19.71 -16.37
CA ARG A 11 -3.90 20.20 -15.44
C ARG A 11 -2.50 19.97 -15.96
N TYR A 12 -2.28 18.89 -16.68
CA TYR A 12 -0.99 18.57 -17.28
C TYR A 12 -0.54 19.64 -18.30
N GLN A 13 -1.51 20.25 -18.99
CA GLN A 13 -1.25 21.39 -19.86
C GLN A 13 -0.75 22.64 -19.11
N LEU A 14 -1.07 22.77 -17.81
CA LEU A 14 -0.52 23.83 -16.96
C LEU A 14 0.88 23.46 -16.49
N SER A 15 1.02 22.29 -15.86
CA SER A 15 2.30 21.66 -15.58
C SER A 15 2.12 20.18 -15.20
N PRO A 16 3.17 19.35 -15.38
CA PRO A 16 3.17 17.97 -14.88
C PRO A 16 2.87 17.89 -13.38
N GLU A 17 3.43 18.81 -12.59
CA GLU A 17 3.26 18.88 -11.12
C GLU A 17 1.79 19.11 -10.75
N ALA A 18 1.12 20.05 -11.41
CA ALA A 18 -0.30 20.34 -11.16
C ALA A 18 -1.20 19.13 -11.45
N ALA A 19 -0.84 18.31 -12.43
CA ALA A 19 -1.58 17.08 -12.75
C ALA A 19 -1.35 16.00 -11.71
N THR A 20 -0.09 15.81 -11.28
CA THR A 20 0.27 14.82 -10.26
C THR A 20 -0.29 15.19 -8.90
N ASP A 21 -0.29 16.47 -8.52
CA ASP A 21 -0.87 16.95 -7.26
C ASP A 21 -2.36 16.67 -7.20
N TYR A 22 -3.09 16.97 -8.28
CA TYR A 22 -4.51 16.64 -8.38
C TYR A 22 -4.77 15.13 -8.25
N PHE A 23 -3.97 14.32 -8.94
CA PHE A 23 -4.14 12.86 -8.89
C PHE A 23 -3.78 12.29 -7.52
N TYR A 24 -2.77 12.85 -6.86
CA TYR A 24 -2.36 12.51 -5.50
C TYR A 24 -3.46 12.84 -4.49
N GLN A 25 -4.04 14.05 -4.55
CA GLN A 25 -5.18 14.42 -3.72
C GLN A 25 -6.39 13.53 -3.96
N LEU A 26 -6.71 13.22 -5.22
CA LEU A 26 -7.80 12.31 -5.56
C LEU A 26 -7.58 10.91 -4.97
N SER A 27 -6.33 10.44 -4.96
CA SER A 27 -5.94 9.14 -4.41
C SER A 27 -6.09 9.08 -2.90
N HIS A 28 -5.84 10.19 -2.20
CA HIS A 28 -6.14 10.33 -0.78
C HIS A 28 -7.64 10.30 -0.49
N LEU A 29 -8.43 11.09 -1.22
CA LEU A 29 -9.88 11.19 -1.02
C LEU A 29 -10.62 9.87 -1.28
N ASN A 30 -10.15 9.05 -2.21
CA ASN A 30 -10.76 7.75 -2.52
C ASN A 30 -10.15 6.60 -1.72
N HIS A 31 -9.34 6.89 -0.68
CA HIS A 31 -8.64 5.90 0.14
C HIS A 31 -7.78 4.90 -0.66
N TYR A 32 -7.32 5.31 -1.85
CA TYR A 32 -6.30 4.57 -2.60
C TYR A 32 -4.96 4.65 -1.87
N ILE A 33 -4.65 5.83 -1.34
CA ILE A 33 -3.61 6.00 -0.33
C ILE A 33 -4.30 5.97 1.04
N LYS A 34 -4.05 4.90 1.81
CA LYS A 34 -4.63 4.72 3.13
C LYS A 34 -3.72 5.32 4.20
N GLU A 35 -3.67 6.64 4.27
CA GLU A 35 -2.84 7.36 5.26
C GLU A 35 -3.09 6.86 6.69
N GLU A 36 -4.35 6.64 7.05
CA GLU A 36 -4.73 6.11 8.37
C GLU A 36 -4.11 4.74 8.67
N ALA A 37 -3.91 3.92 7.63
CA ALA A 37 -3.32 2.60 7.76
C ALA A 37 -1.79 2.67 7.73
N ILE A 38 -1.23 3.61 6.99
CA ILE A 38 0.21 3.91 6.96
C ILE A 38 0.65 4.52 8.30
N ALA A 39 -0.18 5.38 8.91
CA ALA A 39 0.07 5.99 10.21
C ALA A 39 0.14 4.98 11.37
N LYS A 40 -0.41 3.78 11.17
CA LYS A 40 -0.30 2.66 12.12
C LYS A 40 1.00 1.88 11.97
N ASN A 41 1.79 2.12 10.93
CA ASN A 41 3.05 1.41 10.76
C ASN A 41 4.04 1.78 11.86
N ILE A 42 4.83 0.81 12.30
CA ILE A 42 5.93 1.05 13.25
C ILE A 42 7.21 1.18 12.43
N VAL A 43 7.91 2.30 12.58
CA VAL A 43 9.15 2.60 11.85
C VAL A 43 10.31 2.60 12.83
N TYR A 44 11.38 1.87 12.49
CA TYR A 44 12.64 1.84 13.22
C TYR A 44 13.75 2.40 12.33
N HIS A 45 14.44 3.43 12.82
CA HIS A 45 15.60 4.00 12.16
C HIS A 45 16.87 3.63 12.93
N VAL A 46 17.89 3.17 12.22
CA VAL A 46 19.19 2.82 12.78
C VAL A 46 20.28 3.44 11.91
N PRO A 47 21.12 4.36 12.45
CA PRO A 47 22.26 4.87 11.71
C PRO A 47 23.29 3.76 11.53
N THR A 48 23.76 3.55 10.30
CA THR A 48 24.82 2.58 9.98
C THR A 48 25.99 3.28 9.31
N ALA A 49 27.13 2.59 9.22
CA ALA A 49 28.30 3.10 8.49
C ALA A 49 28.04 3.35 6.99
N TYR A 50 26.93 2.83 6.44
CA TYR A 50 26.54 2.96 5.04
C TYR A 50 25.35 3.90 4.82
N GLY A 51 24.91 4.60 5.87
CA GLY A 51 23.73 5.47 5.87
C GLY A 51 22.64 5.01 6.84
N ASP A 52 21.52 5.71 6.84
CA ASP A 52 20.39 5.38 7.71
C ASP A 52 19.66 4.15 7.19
N PHE A 53 19.50 3.17 8.07
CA PHE A 53 18.72 1.98 7.82
C PHE A 53 17.32 2.15 8.41
N GLU A 54 16.29 1.95 7.59
CA GLU A 54 14.89 2.03 8.01
C GLU A 54 14.23 0.65 7.90
N ILE A 55 13.59 0.20 8.98
CA ILE A 55 12.70 -0.98 8.99
C ILE A 55 11.29 -0.50 9.31
N THR A 56 10.33 -0.81 8.43
CA THR A 56 8.93 -0.49 8.64
C THR A 56 8.08 -1.76 8.79
N ILE A 57 7.41 -1.92 9.94
CA ILE A 57 6.41 -2.97 10.18
C ILE A 57 5.05 -2.44 9.70
N ASN A 58 4.49 -3.10 8.69
CA ASN A 58 3.22 -2.71 8.11
C ASN A 58 2.03 -3.30 8.89
N LEU A 59 1.28 -2.46 9.61
CA LEU A 59 0.10 -2.87 10.39
C LEU A 59 -1.23 -2.64 9.65
N SER A 60 -1.19 -2.26 8.36
CA SER A 60 -2.39 -2.00 7.55
C SER A 60 -3.11 -3.26 7.08
N LYS A 61 -2.43 -4.41 7.09
CA LYS A 61 -3.06 -5.71 6.83
C LYS A 61 -3.56 -6.25 8.16
N PRO A 62 -4.83 -6.68 8.28
CA PRO A 62 -5.25 -7.44 9.44
C PRO A 62 -4.33 -8.67 9.53
N GLU A 63 -3.60 -8.81 10.64
CA GLU A 63 -3.04 -10.11 10.99
C GLU A 63 -4.20 -11.10 11.01
N LYS A 64 -3.98 -12.30 10.48
CA LYS A 64 -5.02 -13.33 10.39
C LYS A 64 -5.70 -13.45 11.74
N ASP A 65 -7.00 -13.18 11.79
CA ASP A 65 -7.79 -13.37 13.00
C ASP A 65 -7.60 -14.82 13.48
N ALA A 66 -7.58 -15.06 14.79
CA ALA A 66 -7.42 -16.41 15.34
C ALA A 66 -8.41 -17.42 14.72
N LYS A 67 -9.63 -16.97 14.41
CA LYS A 67 -10.66 -17.76 13.70
C LYS A 67 -10.28 -18.12 12.26
N GLN A 68 -9.51 -17.27 11.59
CA GLN A 68 -9.01 -17.53 10.26
C GLN A 68 -7.82 -18.51 10.30
N ILE A 69 -6.95 -18.41 11.31
CA ILE A 69 -5.88 -19.38 11.56
C ILE A 69 -6.45 -20.76 11.86
N GLU A 70 -7.47 -20.86 12.71
CA GLU A 70 -8.15 -22.12 13.02
C GLU A 70 -8.85 -22.73 11.80
N ARG A 71 -9.47 -21.91 10.94
CA ARG A 71 -10.07 -22.39 9.69
C ARG A 71 -9.02 -22.89 8.70
N GLU A 72 -7.91 -22.16 8.53
CA GLU A 72 -6.83 -22.57 7.63
C GLU A 72 -6.10 -23.82 8.14
N LYS A 73 -5.96 -23.97 9.47
CA LYS A 73 -5.41 -25.19 10.07
C LYS A 73 -6.24 -26.44 9.77
N ASN A 74 -7.56 -26.28 9.68
CA ASN A 74 -8.51 -27.37 9.38
C ASN A 74 -8.90 -27.45 7.91
N ALA A 75 -8.39 -26.55 7.06
CA ALA A 75 -8.66 -26.57 5.63
C ALA A 75 -7.89 -27.74 4.99
N PRO A 76 -8.50 -28.45 4.04
CA PRO A 76 -7.78 -29.46 3.26
C PRO A 76 -6.60 -28.78 2.55
N GLU A 77 -5.44 -29.43 2.53
CA GLU A 77 -4.25 -28.90 1.84
C GLU A 77 -4.63 -28.54 0.40
N SER A 78 -4.47 -27.26 0.03
CA SER A 78 -4.70 -26.85 -1.35
C SER A 78 -3.61 -27.48 -2.21
N PHE A 79 -4.01 -28.07 -3.34
CA PHE A 79 -3.15 -28.58 -4.41
C PHE A 79 -2.44 -27.42 -5.14
N TYR A 80 -1.76 -26.55 -4.40
CA TYR A 80 -0.89 -25.53 -4.97
C TYR A 80 0.50 -26.16 -5.10
N PRO A 81 1.13 -26.13 -6.28
CA PRO A 81 2.45 -26.74 -6.44
C PRO A 81 3.41 -26.07 -5.47
N LYS A 82 4.01 -26.87 -4.59
CA LYS A 82 5.18 -26.45 -3.79
C LYS A 82 6.20 -25.95 -4.79
N CYS A 83 6.62 -24.69 -4.62
CA CYS A 83 7.47 -23.92 -5.53
C CYS A 83 8.29 -24.80 -6.49
N ALA A 84 8.09 -24.60 -7.80
CA ALA A 84 9.01 -25.13 -8.79
C ALA A 84 10.40 -24.57 -8.47
N ILE A 85 11.31 -25.47 -8.12
CA ILE A 85 12.74 -25.19 -7.94
C ILE A 85 13.33 -24.96 -9.33
#